data_AF-A0A952XY18-F1
#
_entry.id   AF-A0A952XY18-F1
#
_cell.length_a   1.000
_cell.length_b   1.000
_cell.length_c   1.000
_cell.angle_alpha   90.00
_cell.angle_beta   90.00
_cell.angle_gamma   90.00
#
_symmetry.space_group_name_H-M   'P 1'
#
loop_
_entity.id
_entity.type
_entity.pdbx_description
1 polymer ?
#
loop_
_entity_poly.entity_id
_entity_poly.type
_entity_poly.pdbx_seq_one_letter_code
_entity_poly.pdbx_strand_id
1 'polypeptide(L)' 'MSKIDKQLTALTTMSSAQLRKEWLRASASEPPSVSDALLKRLLAHRLQEQRHGGLPAAVLRELQRA' A
#
# COMPACT_ATOMS: atom_id res chain seq x y z
N MET A 1 8.70 -7.54 17.01
CA MET A 1 7.88 -6.88 15.96
C MET A 1 8.75 -6.55 14.78
N SER A 2 8.35 -6.99 13.59
CA SER A 2 9.03 -6.64 12.35
C SER A 2 8.81 -5.16 12.02
N LYS A 3 9.64 -4.60 11.12
CA LYS A 3 9.48 -3.22 10.63
C LYS A 3 8.09 -3.00 10.02
N ILE A 4 7.58 -4.00 9.30
CA ILE A 4 6.25 -3.94 8.67
C ILE A 4 5.13 -3.91 9.71
N ASP A 5 5.22 -4.68 10.79
CA ASP A 5 4.20 -4.66 11.86
C ASP A 5 4.07 -3.27 12.49
N LYS A 6 5.21 -2.60 12.74
CA LYS A 6 5.22 -1.22 13.29
C LYS A 6 4.57 -0.23 12.33
N GLN A 7 4.83 -0.38 11.03
CA GLN A 7 4.22 0.48 10.00
C GLN A 7 2.71 0.24 9.93
N LEU A 8 2.25 -1.02 9.96
CA LEU A 8 0.84 -1.37 9.95
C LEU A 8 0.10 -0.85 11.20
N THR A 9 0.70 -0.95 12.38
CA THR A 9 0.14 -0.35 13.60
C THR A 9 0.01 1.17 13.45
N ALA A 10 1.02 1.85 12.91
CA ALA A 10 0.98 3.29 12.71
C ALA A 10 -0.14 3.73 11.75
N LEU A 11 -0.48 2.91 10.73
CA LEU A 11 -1.59 3.21 9.81
C LEU A 11 -2.95 3.24 10.51
N THR A 12 -3.13 2.51 11.61
CA THR A 12 -4.42 2.44 12.29
C THR A 12 -4.82 3.78 12.91
N THR A 13 -3.84 4.58 13.36
CA THR A 13 -4.03 5.87 14.04
C THR A 13 -3.94 7.08 13.13
N MET A 14 -3.63 6.89 11.84
CA MET A 14 -3.48 8.00 10.89
C MET A 14 -4.83 8.62 10.50
N SER A 15 -4.84 9.95 10.38
CA SER A 15 -5.94 10.71 9.78
C SER A 15 -5.96 10.58 8.26
N SER A 16 -7.08 10.95 7.63
CA SER A 16 -7.25 10.91 6.16
C SER A 16 -6.15 11.66 5.41
N ALA A 17 -5.76 12.84 5.92
CA ALA A 17 -4.68 13.64 5.33
C ALA A 17 -3.32 12.94 5.43
N GLN A 18 -3.05 12.27 6.56
CA GLN A 18 -1.84 11.49 6.76
C GLN A 18 -1.81 10.25 5.86
N LEU A 19 -2.94 9.54 5.70
CA LEU A 19 -3.05 8.40 4.80
C LEU A 19 -2.76 8.78 3.34
N ARG A 20 -3.29 9.91 2.86
CA ARG A 20 -3.00 10.42 1.50
C ARG A 20 -1.54 10.81 1.32
N LYS A 21 -0.92 11.43 2.32
CA LYS A 21 0.51 11.76 2.29
C LYS A 21 1.38 10.51 2.29
N GLU A 22 1.02 9.51 3.08
CA GLU A 22 1.75 8.24 3.13
C GLU A 22 1.56 7.42 1.86
N TRP A 23 0.39 7.51 1.21
CA TRP A 23 0.17 6.97 -0.13
C TRP A 23 1.14 7.54 -1.16
N LEU A 24 1.28 8.87 -1.22
CA LEU A 24 2.23 9.52 -2.14
C LEU A 24 3.69 9.13 -1.88
N ARG A 25 4.03 8.73 -0.65
CA ARG A 25 5.37 8.23 -0.31
C ARG A 25 5.58 6.78 -0.71
N ALA A 26 4.57 5.94 -0.47
CA ALA A 26 4.63 4.50 -0.75
C ALA A 26 4.37 4.17 -2.22
N SER A 27 3.66 5.06 -2.93
CA SER A 27 3.27 4.93 -4.32
C SER A 27 3.58 6.23 -5.06
N ALA A 28 4.29 6.16 -6.18
CA ALA A 28 4.55 7.31 -7.05
C ALA A 28 3.30 7.74 -7.86
N SER A 29 2.10 7.51 -7.31
CA SER A 29 0.81 7.75 -7.96
C SER A 29 -0.15 8.48 -7.03
N GLU A 30 -1.12 9.19 -7.62
CA GLU A 30 -2.14 9.91 -6.86
C GLU A 30 -2.98 8.94 -6.00
N PRO A 31 -3.36 9.31 -4.77
CA PRO A 31 -4.26 8.50 -3.95
C PRO A 31 -5.60 8.30 -4.65
N PRO A 32 -6.09 7.05 -4.74
CA PRO A 32 -7.39 6.78 -5.35
C PRO A 32 -8.51 7.47 -4.56
N SER A 33 -9.55 7.92 -5.28
CA SER A 33 -10.75 8.52 -4.67
C SER A 33 -11.62 7.43 -4.03
N VAL A 34 -11.18 6.93 -2.88
CA VAL A 34 -11.84 5.88 -2.10
C VAL A 34 -11.99 6.31 -0.64
N SER A 35 -12.83 5.58 0.11
CA SER A 35 -12.97 5.82 1.55
C SER A 35 -11.66 5.62 2.30
N ASP A 36 -11.47 6.33 3.41
CA ASP A 36 -10.22 6.25 4.20
C ASP A 36 -9.95 4.84 4.74
N ALA A 37 -11.02 4.09 5.05
CA ALA A 37 -10.91 2.70 5.46
C ALA A 37 -10.33 1.82 4.34
N LEU A 38 -10.75 2.05 3.09
CA LEU A 38 -10.21 1.34 1.94
C LEU A 38 -8.80 1.82 1.59
N LEU A 39 -8.53 3.13 1.66
CA LEU A 39 -7.19 3.69 1.47
C LEU A 39 -6.18 3.09 2.46
N LYS A 40 -6.57 2.96 3.74
CA LYS A 40 -5.76 2.32 4.79
C LYS A 40 -5.41 0.87 4.43
N ARG A 41 -6.39 0.09 3.94
CA ARG A 41 -6.18 -1.30 3.52
C ARG A 41 -5.26 -1.39 2.30
N LEU A 42 -5.45 -0.52 1.31
CA LEU A 42 -4.60 -0.48 0.11
C LEU A 42 -3.16 -0.13 0.47
N LEU A 43 -2.96 0.83 1.37
CA LEU A 43 -1.63 1.23 1.84
C LEU A 43 -0.95 0.10 2.63
N ALA A 44 -1.70 -0.57 3.52
CA ALA A 44 -1.21 -1.75 4.23
C ALA A 44 -0.75 -2.86 3.26
N HIS A 45 -1.56 -3.14 2.25
CA HIS A 45 -1.24 -4.13 1.22
C HIS A 45 0.04 -3.76 0.46
N ARG A 46 0.15 -2.52 -0.03
CA ARG A 46 1.35 -2.00 -0.72
C ARG A 46 2.62 -2.18 0.11
N LEU A 47 2.58 -1.84 1.40
CA LEU A 47 3.73 -1.99 2.29
C LEU A 47 4.12 -3.47 2.48
N GLN A 48 3.14 -4.35 2.54
CA GLN A 48 3.37 -5.80 2.64
C GLN A 48 3.98 -6.36 1.34
N GLU A 49 3.48 -5.94 0.16
CA GLU A 49 4.05 -6.33 -1.14
C GLU A 49 5.53 -5.92 -1.26
N GLN A 50 5.89 -4.70 -0.83
CA GLN A 50 7.28 -4.26 -0.83
C GLN A 50 8.18 -5.11 0.08
N ARG A 51 7.64 -5.64 1.17
CA ARG A 51 8.42 -6.42 2.15
C ARG A 51 8.53 -7.90 1.78
N HIS A 52 7.45 -8.49 1.29
CA HIS A 52 7.30 -9.92 1.07
C HIS A 52 7.51 -10.34 -0.39
N GLY A 53 7.70 -9.37 -1.29
CA GLY A 53 7.70 -9.60 -2.73
C GLY A 53 6.27 -9.51 -3.23
N GLY A 54 6.03 -8.60 -4.19
CA GLY A 54 4.73 -8.44 -4.84
C GLY A 54 4.44 -9.59 -5.80
N LEU A 55 3.82 -9.30 -6.93
CA LEU A 55 3.52 -10.33 -7.92
C LEU A 55 4.81 -10.92 -8.53
N PRO A 56 4.92 -12.26 -8.67
CA PRO A 56 6.02 -12.89 -9.38
C PRO A 56 6.13 -12.37 -10.81
N ALA A 57 7.36 -12.29 -11.34
CA ALA A 57 7.61 -11.80 -12.70
C ALA A 57 6.80 -12.55 -13.78
N ALA A 58 6.52 -13.84 -13.57
CA ALA A 58 5.65 -14.61 -14.46
C ALA A 58 4.22 -14.05 -14.51
N VAL A 59 3.64 -13.71 -13.35
CA VAL A 59 2.29 -13.14 -13.25
C VAL A 59 2.24 -11.75 -13.87
N LEU A 60 3.26 -10.91 -13.62
CA LEU A 60 3.36 -9.59 -14.24
C LEU A 60 3.40 -9.65 -15.77
N ARG A 61 4.11 -10.64 -16.34
CA ARG A 61 4.16 -10.86 -17.80
C ARG A 61 2.80 -11.25 -18.38
N GLU A 62 2.00 -12.05 -17.67
CA GLU A 62 0.66 -12.39 -18.14
C GLU A 62 -0.29 -11.18 -18.09
N LEU A 63 -0.21 -10.36 -17.05
CA LEU A 63 -1.01 -9.13 -16.95
C LEU A 63 -0.70 -8.10 -18.05
N GLN A 64 0.52 -8.10 -18.59
CA GLN A 64 0.90 -7.22 -19.72
C GLN A 64 0.37 -7.70 -21.08
N ARG A 65 -0.07 -8.95 -21.17
CA ARG A 65 -0.58 -9.54 -22.42
C ARG A 65 -2.10 -9.38 -22.58
N ALA A 66 -2.81 -9.07 -21.50
CA ALA A 66 -4.25 -8.85 -21.45
C ALA A 66 -4.60 -7.39 -21.76
#